data_AF-A0A941GEZ6-F1
#
_entry.id   AF-A0A941GEZ6-F1
#
_cell.length_a   1.000
_cell.length_b   1.000
_cell.length_c   1.000
_cell.angle_alpha   90.00
_cell.angle_beta   90.00
_cell.angle_gamma   90.00
#
_symmetry.space_group_name_H-M   'P 1'
#
loop_
_entity.id
_entity.type
_entity.pdbx_description
1 polymer ?
#
loop_
_entity_poly.entity_id
_entity_poly.type
_entity_poly.pdbx_seq_one_letter_code
_entity_poly.pdbx_strand_id
1 'polypeptide(L)' 'MARKTFTTTIEETVQKDFKLACVQNDVKMNDVLETFMKSYIDGEFVLEMEPRLRRTNPKSK' A
#
# COMPACT_ATOMS: atom_id res chain seq x y z
N MET A 1 11.75 -21.04 -2.68
CA MET A 1 11.30 -20.18 -3.81
C MET A 1 12.20 -18.95 -3.87
N ALA A 2 12.50 -18.43 -5.05
CA ALA A 2 13.38 -17.27 -5.20
C ALA A 2 12.67 -15.98 -4.76
N ARG A 3 13.32 -15.17 -3.90
CA ARG A 3 12.83 -13.83 -3.54
C ARG A 3 13.04 -12.87 -4.71
N LYS A 4 12.05 -12.02 -4.99
CA LYS A 4 12.11 -10.98 -6.03
C LYS A 4 11.98 -9.61 -5.38
N THR A 5 12.67 -8.61 -5.93
CA THR A 5 12.51 -7.22 -5.51
C THR A 5 11.11 -6.72 -5.89
N PHE A 6 10.47 -6.00 -4.96
CA PHE A 6 9.19 -5.34 -5.19
C PHE A 6 9.40 -3.82 -5.20
N THR A 7 9.11 -3.19 -6.34
CA THR A 7 9.27 -1.75 -6.53
C THR A 7 7.92 -1.15 -6.96
N THR A 8 7.49 -0.07 -6.32
CA THR A 8 6.24 0.65 -6.64
C THR A 8 6.38 2.11 -6.20
N THR A 9 5.69 3.00 -6.90
CA THR A 9 5.60 4.43 -6.56
C THR A 9 4.57 4.65 -5.46
N ILE A 10 4.98 5.30 -4.38
CA ILE A 10 4.15 5.65 -3.22
C ILE A 10 4.48 7.10 -2.84
N GLU A 11 3.53 7.79 -2.22
CA GLU A 11 3.76 9.12 -1.66
C GLU A 11 4.88 9.08 -0.60
N GLU A 12 5.77 10.08 -0.62
CA GLU A 12 7.00 10.08 0.17
C GLU A 12 6.73 10.09 1.67
N THR A 13 5.78 10.91 2.13
CA THR A 13 5.43 11.00 3.56
C THR A 13 4.82 9.69 4.06
N VAL A 14 3.94 9.05 3.29
CA VAL A 14 3.38 7.73 3.60
C VAL A 14 4.49 6.68 3.71
N GLN A 15 5.45 6.66 2.78
CA GLN A 15 6.55 5.70 2.83
C GLN A 15 7.43 5.92 4.07
N LYS A 16 7.72 7.18 4.41
CA LYS A 16 8.53 7.56 5.56
C LYS A 16 7.86 7.13 6.87
N ASP A 17 6.58 7.45 7.03
CA ASP A 17 5.81 7.15 8.25
C ASP A 17 5.64 5.63 8.42
N PHE A 18 5.39 4.90 7.33
CA PHE A 18 5.33 3.45 7.35
C PHE A 18 6.65 2.81 7.80
N LYS A 19 7.79 3.31 7.29
CA LYS A 19 9.12 2.84 7.73
C LYS A 19 9.36 3.13 9.22
N LEU A 20 8.99 4.32 9.69
CA LEU A 20 9.12 4.69 11.10
C LEU A 20 8.28 3.77 11.99
N ALA A 21 7.04 3.49 11.60
CA ALA A 21 6.17 2.55 12.31
C ALA A 21 6.78 1.13 12.37
N CYS A 22 7.38 0.64 11.29
CA CYS A 22 8.06 -0.66 11.30
C CYS A 22 9.21 -0.70 12.32
N VAL A 23 10.03 0.37 12.38
CA VAL A 23 11.13 0.48 13.34
C VAL A 23 10.61 0.54 14.78
N GLN A 24 9.57 1.33 15.04
CA GLN A 24 8.97 1.46 16.38
C GLN A 24 8.38 0.14 16.90
N ASN A 25 7.90 -0.72 16.00
CA ASN A 25 7.34 -2.02 16.33
C ASN A 25 8.37 -3.17 16.26
N ASP A 26 9.65 -2.88 16.05
CA ASP A 26 10.74 -3.86 15.92
C ASP A 26 10.47 -4.95 14.86
N VAL A 27 9.89 -4.56 13.72
CA VAL A 27 9.58 -5.46 12.60
C VAL A 27 10.23 -5.01 11.30
N LYS A 28 10.60 -5.97 10.45
CA LYS A 28 11.16 -5.66 9.12
C LYS A 28 10.04 -5.28 8.17
N MET A 29 10.23 -4.17 7.45
CA MET A 29 9.28 -3.68 6.44
C MET A 29 8.87 -4.76 5.42
N ASN A 30 9.81 -5.60 4.97
CA ASN A 30 9.53 -6.69 4.05
C ASN A 30 8.57 -7.73 4.64
N ASP A 31 8.73 -8.07 5.93
CA ASP A 31 7.89 -9.06 6.59
C ASP A 31 6.46 -8.52 6.77
N VAL A 32 6.32 -7.23 7.06
CA VAL A 32 5.02 -6.54 7.13
C VAL A 32 4.32 -6.55 5.76
N LEU A 33 5.04 -6.17 4.70
CA LEU A 33 4.50 -6.17 3.34
C LEU A 33 4.11 -7.57 2.87
N GLU A 34 4.96 -8.57 3.11
CA GLU A 34 4.67 -9.95 2.72
C GLU A 34 3.47 -10.52 3.49
N THR A 35 3.37 -10.23 4.79
CA THR A 35 2.22 -10.62 5.62
C THR A 35 0.95 -9.95 5.12
N PHE A 36 0.99 -8.64 4.87
CA PHE A 36 -0.15 -7.90 4.34
C PHE A 36 -0.63 -8.46 2.99
N MET A 37 0.30 -8.76 2.07
CA MET A 37 -0.03 -9.36 0.78
C MET A 37 -0.65 -10.75 0.94
N LYS A 38 -0.14 -11.58 1.85
CA LYS A 38 -0.70 -12.91 2.15
C LYS A 38 -2.11 -12.82 2.70
N SER A 39 -2.30 -12.05 3.77
CA SER A 39 -3.62 -11.83 4.37
C SER A 39 -4.63 -11.27 3.36
N TYR A 40 -4.20 -10.42 2.42
CA TYR A 40 -5.04 -9.91 1.35
C TYR A 40 -5.44 -11.00 0.33
N ILE A 41 -4.50 -11.86 -0.11
CA ILE A 41 -4.81 -12.93 -1.07
C ILE A 41 -5.58 -14.10 -0.44
N ASP A 42 -5.41 -14.31 0.87
CA ASP A 42 -6.08 -15.36 1.64
C ASP A 42 -7.50 -14.92 2.08
N GLY A 43 -7.87 -13.66 1.83
CA GLY A 43 -9.20 -13.13 2.14
C GLY A 43 -9.44 -12.85 3.62
N GLU A 44 -8.36 -12.68 4.41
CA GLU A 44 -8.46 -12.34 5.83
C GLU A 44 -9.03 -10.92 6.04
N PHE A 45 -8.87 -10.04 5.06
CA PHE A 45 -9.51 -8.72 5.02
C PHE A 45 -9.77 -8.27 3.57
N VAL A 46 -10.61 -7.24 3.43
CA VAL A 46 -10.86 -6.53 2.16
C VAL A 46 -10.52 -5.05 2.35
N LEU A 47 -9.88 -4.45 1.34
CA LEU A 47 -9.64 -3.01 1.32
C LEU A 47 -10.82 -2.30 0.66
N GLU A 48 -11.54 -1.49 1.43
CA GLU A 48 -12.50 -0.55 0.88
C GLU A 48 -11.75 0.67 0.31
N MET A 49 -11.62 0.72 -1.01
CA MET A 49 -11.06 1.89 -1.69
C MET A 49 -12.20 2.88 -1.96
N GLU A 50 -12.21 4.04 -1.30
CA GLU A 50 -13.16 5.10 -1.64
C GLU A 50 -12.95 5.55 -3.10
N PRO A 51 -13.97 5.42 -3.98
CA PRO A 51 -13.85 5.93 -5.33
C PRO A 51 -13.92 7.47 -5.29
N ARG A 52 -12.77 8.14 -5.38
CA ARG A 52 -12.74 9.58 -5.64
C ARG A 52 -13.19 9.84 -7.08
N LEU A 53 -14.50 9.99 -7.28
CA LEU A 53 -15.07 10.42 -8.56
C LEU A 53 -14.64 11.86 -8.84
N ARG A 54 -13.69 12.06 -9.77
CA ARG A 54 -13.42 13.40 -10.33
C ARG A 54 -14.50 13.73 -11.37
N ARG A 55 -15.35 14.72 -11.08
CA ARG A 55 -16.21 15.33 -12.11
C ARG A 55 -15.30 15.99 -13.16
N THR A 56 -15.36 15.51 -14.40
CA THR A 56 -14.81 16.24 -15.54
C THR A 56 -15.88 17.24 -16.00
N ASN A 57 -15.56 18.53 -15.99
CA ASN A 57 -16.45 19.52 -16.60
C ASN A 57 -16.36 19.32 -18.13
N PRO A 58 -17.46 19.04 -18.85
CA PRO A 58 -17.41 19.02 -20.30
C PRO A 58 -16.99 20.41 -20.77
N LYS A 59 -15.97 20.48 -21.63
CA LYS A 59 -15.56 21.74 -22.28
C LYS A 59 -16.77 22.31 -23.00
N SER A 60 -17.26 23.47 -22.54
CA SER A 60 -18.26 24.25 -23.27
C SER A 60 -17.71 24.53 -24.68
N LYS A 61 -18.47 24.09 -25.69
CA LYS A 61 -18.28 24.48 -27.09
C LYS A 61 -18.67 25.93 -27.29
#